data_AF-A0A2E0GZH2-F1
#
_entry.id   AF-A0A2E0GZH2-F1
#
_cell.length_a   1.000
_cell.length_b   1.000
_cell.length_c   1.000
_cell.angle_alpha   90.00
_cell.angle_beta   90.00
_cell.angle_gamma   90.00
#
_symmetry.space_group_name_H-M   'P 1'
#
loop_
_entity.id
_entity.type
_entity.pdbx_description
1 polymer ?
#
loop_
_entity_poly.entity_id
_entity_poly.type
_entity_poly.pdbx_seq_one_letter_code
_entity_poly.pdbx_strand_id
1 'polypeptide(L)' 'MDSNLGNVSSFYSKAYLRHLIINREMLGSQIASIHNLNFYLSLVQEAREEIKKDTFHVWKEKILNQINNRL' A
#
# COMPACT_ATOMS: atom_id res chain seq x y z
N MET A 1 5.34 9.53 -9.71
CA MET A 1 4.26 9.19 -8.76
C MET A 1 2.98 9.72 -9.36
N ASP A 2 2.10 8.83 -9.84
CA ASP A 2 0.76 9.27 -10.27
C ASP A 2 -0.01 9.77 -9.05
N SER A 3 -0.32 11.05 -9.06
CA SER A 3 -1.06 11.78 -8.03
C SER A 3 -2.56 11.42 -7.97
N ASN A 4 -3.02 10.41 -8.70
CA ASN A 4 -4.44 10.10 -8.90
C ASN A 4 -4.98 8.86 -8.15
N LEU A 5 -4.16 8.07 -7.45
CA LEU A 5 -4.68 7.17 -6.41
C LEU A 5 -4.61 7.88 -5.07
N GLY A 6 -5.64 8.66 -4.79
CA GLY A 6 -5.83 9.34 -3.51
C GLY A 6 -5.58 8.35 -2.36
N ASN A 7 -4.56 8.65 -1.56
CA ASN A 7 -4.20 7.83 -0.43
C ASN A 7 -5.30 7.97 0.62
N VAL A 8 -6.33 7.13 0.59
CA VAL A 8 -7.43 7.19 1.58
C VAL A 8 -6.88 7.16 3.01
N SER A 9 -5.71 6.54 3.22
CA SER A 9 -5.01 6.56 4.52
C SER A 9 -4.45 7.93 4.95
N SER A 10 -4.30 8.92 4.04
CA SER A 10 -3.87 10.28 4.41
C SER A 10 -5.01 11.17 4.89
N PHE A 11 -6.28 10.77 4.66
CA PHE A 11 -7.44 11.50 5.17
C PHE A 11 -7.78 11.17 6.62
N TYR A 12 -7.31 10.02 7.11
CA TYR A 12 -7.61 9.53 8.45
C TYR A 12 -6.34 9.40 9.29
N SER A 13 -6.37 9.88 10.52
CA SER A 13 -5.24 9.70 11.43
C SER A 13 -5.08 8.23 11.81
N LYS A 14 -3.84 7.80 12.12
CA LYS A 14 -3.58 6.45 12.65
C LYS A 14 -4.39 6.14 13.91
N ALA A 15 -4.57 7.15 14.78
CA ALA A 15 -5.35 7.02 16.00
C ALA A 15 -6.84 6.75 15.71
N TYR A 16 -7.41 7.44 14.72
CA TYR A 16 -8.79 7.22 14.29
C TYR A 16 -8.98 5.86 13.64
N LEU A 17 -8.08 5.45 12.75
CA LEU A 17 -8.14 4.11 12.15
C LEU A 17 -8.03 3.01 13.22
N ARG A 18 -7.12 3.17 14.19
CA ARG A 18 -7.00 2.24 15.34
C ARG A 18 -8.29 2.18 16.15
N HIS A 19 -8.94 3.32 16.38
CA HIS A 19 -10.24 3.37 17.05
C HIS A 19 -11.30 2.55 16.29
N LEU A 20 -11.46 2.75 14.98
CA LEU A 20 -12.42 2.02 14.16
C LEU A 20 -12.17 0.50 14.21
N ILE A 21 -10.90 0.09 14.11
CA ILE A 21 -10.52 -1.33 14.12
C ILE A 21 -10.81 -1.97 15.48
N ILE A 22 -10.46 -1.30 16.59
CA ILE A 22 -10.67 -1.84 17.94
C ILE A 22 -12.16 -1.95 18.26
N ASN A 23 -12.96 -0.98 17.82
CA ASN A 23 -14.42 -0.99 18.01
C ASN A 23 -15.16 -1.84 16.96
N ARG A 24 -14.43 -2.54 16.07
CA ARG A 24 -14.98 -3.43 15.04
C ARG A 24 -15.98 -2.74 14.10
N GLU A 25 -15.73 -1.47 13.80
CA GLU A 25 -16.54 -0.71 12.87
C GLU A 25 -16.21 -1.09 11.43
N MET A 26 -17.26 -1.32 10.62
CA MET A 26 -17.13 -1.71 9.21
C MET A 26 -16.26 -0.73 8.40
N LEU A 27 -16.31 0.56 8.75
CA LEU A 27 -15.52 1.60 8.13
C LEU A 27 -14.01 1.34 8.27
N GLY A 28 -13.56 0.79 9.40
CA GLY A 28 -12.16 0.42 9.60
C GLY A 28 -11.69 -0.63 8.61
N SER A 29 -12.51 -1.67 8.39
CA SER A 29 -12.25 -2.71 7.39
C SER A 29 -12.28 -2.16 5.96
N GLN A 30 -13.22 -1.29 5.63
CA GLN A 30 -13.30 -0.65 4.31
C GLN A 30 -12.06 0.19 4.01
N ILE A 31 -11.62 1.03 4.95
CA ILE A 31 -10.41 1.85 4.81
C ILE A 31 -9.18 0.95 4.64
N ALA A 32 -9.06 -0.12 5.45
CA ALA A 32 -7.96 -1.07 5.34
C ALA A 32 -7.94 -1.78 3.97
N SER A 33 -9.09 -2.22 3.46
CA SER A 33 -9.21 -2.85 2.14
C SER A 33 -8.81 -1.90 1.01
N ILE A 34 -9.27 -0.64 1.05
CA ILE A 34 -8.90 0.35 0.03
C ILE A 34 -7.40 0.65 0.08
N HIS A 35 -6.83 0.81 1.28
CA HIS A 35 -5.40 1.03 1.45
C HIS A 35 -4.57 -0.13 0.90
N ASN A 36 -4.94 -1.38 1.23
CA ASN A 36 -4.25 -2.57 0.74
C ASN A 36 -4.34 -2.67 -0.78
N LEU A 37 -5.52 -2.43 -1.36
CA LEU A 37 -5.69 -2.47 -2.81
C LEU A 37 -4.80 -1.43 -3.51
N ASN A 38 -4.76 -0.20 -3.02
CA ASN A 38 -3.89 0.85 -3.57
C ASN A 38 -2.41 0.44 -3.51
N PHE A 39 -1.97 -0.15 -2.38
CA PHE A 39 -0.62 -0.66 -2.26
C PHE A 39 -0.32 -1.74 -3.31
N TYR A 40 -1.17 -2.77 -3.43
CA TYR A 40 -0.96 -3.83 -4.43
C TYR A 40 -0.98 -3.33 -5.87
N LEU A 41 -1.89 -2.41 -6.21
CA LEU A 41 -1.94 -1.81 -7.54
C LEU A 41 -0.66 -1.05 -7.86
N SER A 42 -0.16 -0.23 -6.92
CA SER A 42 1.12 0.48 -7.10
C SER A 42 2.30 -0.47 -7.22
N LEU A 43 2.32 -1.55 -6.43
CA LEU A 43 3.39 -2.54 -6.45
C LEU A 43 3.47 -3.25 -7.81
N VAL A 44 2.33 -3.65 -8.37
CA VAL A 44 2.27 -4.32 -9.67
C VAL A 44 2.52 -3.33 -10.82
N GLN A 45 2.11 -2.08 -10.68
CA GLN A 45 2.44 -1.03 -11.65
C GLN A 45 3.96 -0.81 -11.72
N GLU A 46 4.63 -0.65 -10.58
CA GLU A 46 6.08 -0.48 -10.53
C GLU A 46 6.81 -1.73 -11.03
N ALA A 47 6.37 -2.93 -10.64
CA ALA A 47 6.90 -4.19 -11.16
C ALA A 47 6.89 -4.24 -12.68
N ARG A 48 5.79 -3.81 -13.32
CA ARG A 48 5.65 -3.77 -14.78
C ARG A 48 6.66 -2.83 -15.42
N GLU A 49 6.89 -1.65 -14.83
CA GLU A 49 7.87 -0.70 -15.35
C GLU A 49 9.30 -1.19 -15.21
N GLU A 50 9.62 -1.90 -14.13
CA GLU A 50 10.96 -2.47 -13.93
C GLU A 50 11.21 -3.71 -14.81
N ILE A 51 10.17 -4.46 -15.17
CA ILE A 51 10.26 -5.50 -16.21
C ILE A 51 10.59 -4.87 -17.57
N LYS A 52 9.93 -3.77 -17.95
CA LYS A 52 10.23 -3.08 -19.23
C LYS A 52 11.64 -2.52 -19.31
N LYS A 53 12.27 -2.26 -18.17
CA LYS A 53 13.64 -1.72 -18.05
C LYS A 53 14.70 -2.81 -17.86
N ASP A 54 14.31 -4.08 -17.82
CA ASP A 54 15.18 -5.22 -17.46
C ASP A 54 15.83 -5.10 -16.06
N THR A 55 15.25 -4.29 -15.16
CA THR A 55 15.75 -4.05 -13.79
C THR A 55 14.94 -4.76 -12.69
N PHE A 56 13.93 -5.55 -13.08
CA PHE A 56 12.99 -6.20 -12.16
C PHE A 56 13.65 -6.97 -11.01
N HIS A 57 14.71 -7.74 -11.25
CA HIS A 57 15.31 -8.56 -10.20
C HIS A 57 15.91 -7.71 -9.07
N VAL A 58 16.68 -6.67 -9.43
CA VAL A 58 17.30 -5.75 -8.46
C VAL A 58 16.22 -5.00 -7.67
N TRP A 59 15.18 -4.53 -8.37
CA TRP A 59 14.04 -3.88 -7.73
C TRP A 59 13.30 -4.81 -6.75
N LYS A 60 13.03 -6.05 -7.16
CA LYS A 60 12.34 -7.05 -6.34
C LYS A 60 13.06 -7.30 -5.03
N GLU A 61 14.38 -7.53 -5.05
CA GLU A 61 15.18 -7.75 -3.85
C GLU A 61 15.10 -6.56 -2.89
N LYS A 62 15.17 -5.35 -3.42
CA LYS A 62 15.02 -4.11 -2.63
C LYS A 62 13.63 -4.02 -1.98
N ILE A 63 12.56 -4.25 -2.74
CA ILE A 63 11.19 -4.14 -2.23
C ILE A 63 10.87 -5.21 -1.20
N LEU A 64 11.28 -6.47 -1.41
CA LEU A 64 11.06 -7.54 -0.45
C LEU A 64 11.72 -7.23 0.90
N ASN A 65 12.96 -6.72 0.89
CA ASN A 65 13.63 -6.28 2.11
C ASN A 65 12.89 -5.13 2.81
N GLN A 66 12.32 -4.19 2.05
CA GLN A 66 11.55 -3.08 2.64
C GLN A 66 10.22 -3.54 3.25
N ILE A 67 9.51 -4.47 2.60
CA ILE A 67 8.24 -5.01 3.10
C ILE A 67 8.47 -5.83 4.38
N ASN A 68 9.47 -6.71 4.38
CA ASN A 68 9.80 -7.54 5.54
C ASN A 68 10.19 -6.70 6.77
N ASN A 69 10.84 -5.56 6.59
CA ASN A 69 11.20 -4.66 7.69
C ASN A 69 10.04 -3.80 8.21
N ARG A 70 8.89 -3.79 7.52
CA ARG A 70 7.69 -3.01 7.90
C ARG A 70 6.59 -3.87 8.52
N LEU A 71 6.66 -5.18 8.37
CA LEU A 71 5.77 -6.19 8.98
C LEU A 71 6.28 -6.57 10.37
#